data_AF-A0A7W6LW80-F1
#
_entry.id   AF-A0A7W6LW80-F1
#
_cell.length_a   1.000
_cell.length_b   1.000
_cell.length_c   1.000
_cell.angle_alpha   90.00
_cell.angle_beta   90.00
_cell.angle_gamma   90.00
#
_symmetry.space_group_name_H-M   'P 1'
#
loop_
_entity.id
_entity.type
_entity.pdbx_description
1 polymer ?
#
loop_
_entity_poly.entity_id
_entity_poly.type
_entity_poly.pdbx_seq_one_letter_code
_entity_poly.pdbx_strand_id
1 'polypeptide(L)' 'MPKLTPIESEFATTEDAEAHDAWVRAKVERALTSNKPRIPHDAVMAKAQAVLDKYK' A
#
# COMPACT_ATOMS: atom_id res chain seq x y z
N MET A 1 -14.01 -18.43 11.32
CA MET A 1 -13.63 -17.03 11.05
C MET A 1 -14.87 -16.17 11.25
N PRO A 2 -14.86 -15.18 12.15
CA PRO A 2 -15.97 -14.25 12.24
C PRO A 2 -16.10 -13.53 10.89
N LYS A 3 -17.31 -13.53 10.34
CA LYS A 3 -17.64 -12.76 9.13
C LYS A 3 -17.82 -11.31 9.56
N LEU A 4 -17.04 -10.40 8.99
CA LEU A 4 -17.15 -8.97 9.26
C LEU A 4 -18.20 -8.37 8.34
N THR A 5 -18.96 -7.40 8.85
CA THR A 5 -19.90 -6.65 8.01
C THR A 5 -19.15 -5.55 7.22
N PRO A 6 -19.66 -5.12 6.06
CA PRO A 6 -19.01 -4.06 5.27
C PRO A 6 -18.87 -2.70 5.98
N ILE A 7 -19.64 -2.46 7.05
CA ILE A 7 -19.52 -1.23 7.87
C ILE A 7 -18.33 -1.33 8.83
N GLU A 8 -18.05 -2.52 9.35
CA GLU A 8 -16.98 -2.77 10.30
C GLU A 8 -15.62 -2.91 9.60
N SER A 9 -15.60 -3.52 8.41
CA SER A 9 -14.36 -3.75 7.67
C SER A 9 -14.61 -3.88 6.17
N GLU A 10 -13.60 -3.48 5.40
CA GLU A 10 -13.50 -3.79 3.96
C GLU A 10 -13.18 -5.28 3.69
N PHE A 11 -12.71 -6.02 4.69
CA PHE A 11 -12.43 -7.45 4.60
C PHE A 11 -13.63 -8.28 5.02
N ALA A 12 -13.88 -9.39 4.32
CA ALA A 12 -14.99 -10.29 4.63
C ALA A 12 -14.74 -11.13 5.90
N THR A 13 -13.47 -11.36 6.26
CA THR A 13 -13.08 -12.20 7.40
C THR A 13 -12.03 -11.50 8.26
N THR A 14 -12.02 -11.85 9.56
CA THR A 14 -10.97 -11.39 10.48
C THR A 14 -9.58 -11.85 10.06
N GLU A 15 -9.46 -13.07 9.50
CA GLU A 15 -8.17 -13.61 9.05
C GLU A 15 -7.57 -12.77 7.91
N ASP A 16 -8.39 -12.40 6.91
CA ASP A 16 -7.93 -11.53 5.82
C ASP A 16 -7.51 -10.15 6.33
N ALA A 17 -8.26 -9.59 7.29
CA ALA A 17 -7.94 -8.31 7.90
C ALA A 17 -6.61 -8.34 8.67
N GLU A 18 -6.37 -9.40 9.45
CA GLU A 18 -5.12 -9.60 10.20
C GLU A 18 -3.93 -9.83 9.27
N ALA A 19 -4.11 -10.62 8.20
CA ALA A 19 -3.08 -10.83 7.19
C ALA A 19 -2.70 -9.52 6.48
N HIS A 20 -3.70 -8.69 6.15
CA HIS A 20 -3.46 -7.37 5.55
C HIS A 20 -2.75 -6.42 6.53
N ASP A 21 -3.19 -6.36 7.80
CA ASP A 21 -2.55 -5.53 8.83
C ASP A 21 -1.07 -5.89 9.01
N ALA A 22 -0.76 -7.18 9.14
CA ALA A 22 0.62 -7.68 9.23
C ALA A 22 1.46 -7.27 8.02
N TRP A 23 0.90 -7.40 6.80
CA TRP A 23 1.57 -6.98 5.57
C TRP A 23 1.82 -5.46 5.51
N VAL A 24 0.81 -4.64 5.86
CA VAL A 24 0.94 -3.17 5.85
C VAL A 24 2.00 -2.73 6.85
N ARG A 25 2.00 -3.25 8.08
CA ARG A 25 3.01 -2.92 9.09
C ARG A 25 4.41 -3.25 8.61
N ALA A 26 4.61 -4.45 8.04
CA ALA A 26 5.90 -4.83 7.48
C ALA A 26 6.32 -3.92 6.31
N LYS A 27 5.37 -3.47 5.46
CA LYS A 27 5.64 -2.54 4.36
C LYS A 27 6.01 -1.14 4.86
N VAL A 28 5.35 -0.66 5.91
CA VAL A 28 5.65 0.63 6.55
C VAL A 28 7.02 0.60 7.21
N GLU A 29 7.36 -0.47 7.93
CA GLU A 29 8.66 -0.61 8.59
C GLU A 29 9.81 -0.56 7.56
N ARG A 30 9.67 -1.28 6.44
CA ARG A 30 10.63 -1.21 5.33
C ARG A 30 10.74 0.20 4.72
N ALA A 31 9.65 0.95 4.68
CA ALA A 31 9.66 2.32 4.16
C ALA A 31 10.33 3.30 5.13
N LEU A 32 10.07 3.17 6.43
CA LEU A 32 10.67 4.00 7.49
C LEU A 32 12.18 3.77 7.63
N THR A 33 12.62 2.52 7.50
CA THR A 33 14.05 2.15 7.57
C THR A 33 14.82 2.38 6.28
N SER A 34 14.15 2.83 5.21
CA SER A 34 14.81 3.09 3.92
C SER A 34 15.69 4.33 3.98
N ASN A 35 16.95 4.21 3.53
CA ASN A 35 17.87 5.34 3.36
C ASN A 35 17.68 6.10 2.03
N LYS A 36 16.65 5.76 1.25
CA LYS A 36 16.42 6.40 -0.05
C LYS A 36 15.98 7.86 0.17
N PRO A 37 16.46 8.80 -0.66
CA PRO A 37 16.04 10.19 -0.55
C PRO A 37 14.55 10.32 -0.83
N ARG A 38 13.90 11.24 -0.09
CA ARG A 38 12.54 11.69 -0.43
C ARG A 38 12.59 12.40 -1.78
N ILE A 39 11.51 12.30 -2.55
CA ILE A 39 11.37 12.98 -3.83
C ILE A 39 10.20 13.96 -3.80
N PRO A 40 10.29 15.12 -4.48
CA PRO A 40 9.17 16.05 -4.62
C PRO A 40 7.97 15.41 -5.30
N HIS A 41 6.77 15.93 -5.03
CA HIS A 41 5.53 15.44 -5.65
C HIS A 41 5.61 15.42 -7.19
N ASP A 42 6.06 16.51 -7.81
CA ASP A 42 6.16 16.61 -9.27
C ASP A 42 7.07 15.54 -9.88
N ALA A 43 8.15 15.18 -9.16
CA ALA A 43 9.05 14.11 -9.58
C ALA A 43 8.40 12.72 -9.48
N VAL A 44 7.48 12.50 -8.53
CA VAL A 44 6.66 11.27 -8.48
C VAL A 44 5.73 11.21 -9.69
N MET A 45 5.03 12.30 -9.99
CA MET A 45 4.06 12.36 -11.09
C MET A 45 4.74 12.17 -12.45
N ALA A 46 5.90 12.80 -12.67
CA ALA A 46 6.69 12.60 -13.89
C ALA A 46 7.14 11.14 -14.07
N LYS A 47 7.56 10.48 -12.98
CA LYS A 47 7.93 9.05 -13.02
C LYS A 47 6.73 8.15 -13.33
N ALA A 48 5.56 8.45 -12.75
CA ALA A 48 4.34 7.70 -13.02
C ALA A 48 3.92 7.83 -14.49
N GLN A 49 3.94 9.05 -15.04
CA GLN A 49 3.62 9.30 -16.44
C GLN A 49 4.57 8.56 -17.40
N ALA A 50 5.87 8.58 -17.10
CA ALA A 50 6.87 7.85 -17.89
C ALA A 50 6.69 6.32 -17.87
N VAL A 51 6.03 5.75 -16.85
CA VAL A 51 5.65 4.33 -16.85
C VAL A 51 4.46 4.10 -17.78
N LEU A 52 3.43 4.95 -17.73
CA LEU A 52 2.25 4.83 -18.57
C LEU A 52 2.59 4.96 -20.06
N ASP A 53 3.47 5.90 -20.42
CA ASP A 53 3.86 6.13 -21.81
C ASP A 53 4.65 4.95 -22.42
N LYS A 54 5.20 4.04 -21.60
CA LYS A 54 5.84 2.80 -22.10
C LYS A 54 4.84 1.74 -22.58
N TYR A 55 3.57 1.86 -22.20
CA TYR A 55 2.52 0.92 -22.54
C TYR A 55 1.49 1.51 -23.52
N LYS A 56 1.82 2.66 -24.14
CA LYS A 56 1.11 3.18 -25.30
C LYS A 56 1.70 2.59 -26.59
#